data_AF-A0A117NNJ9-F1
#
_entry.id   AF-A0A117NNJ9-F1
#
_cell.length_a   1.000
_cell.length_b   1.000
_cell.length_c   1.000
_cell.angle_alpha   90.00
_cell.angle_beta   90.00
_cell.angle_gamma   90.00
#
_symmetry.space_group_name_H-M   'P 1'
#
loop_
_entity.id
_entity.type
_entity.pdbx_description
1 polymer ?
#
loop_
_entity_poly.entity_id
_entity_poly.type
_entity_poly.pdbx_seq_one_letter_code
_entity_poly.pdbx_strand_id
1 'polypeptide(L)'
;MAVCALVSGRARDGALFTNRWHRDELAEPPSEAFYAAAKDSIPRDLAAARGINYMRACAILAIASIQNGQIKNMQKYSGMYHTLTSLEGLHDEKLWPKNLSVIETEERRRLFWSIYTLDIYSTIVWGGVIRYREAHSLVRYPSEVDDEFITPHGYGLPPVSPESGVSPDDVTVVSRQPVAWLRGWNFTTDLYRILEYVVDGNRRRFSSANGTSQVWSLFTPASMSEPAVMERVLSMYAALPSQFKETPPTTGDMAKDLFGFQSANIQATLQLLRMVLLSAEELGVDRKCDVAGELLSVFSKVPVEYLNAISSPLLHHLGGIGYILGSVMEGSLSEASYQRVRTLLLEMADLLGRLETGLQRAAGASQRLRSQVDRIDGYMRTSRLLNLAAQNPRPQHNTIPMDTKREIPIPPTTYIPPSGPVPTVGPPPGMGEQIMQFQLPPELLSDWPWPLDGAHTEGFLPLAFE
;
A
#
# COMPACT_ATOMS: atom_id res chain seq x y z
N MET A 1 16.49 0.00 25.04
CA MET A 1 15.86 1.31 24.77
C MET A 1 15.19 1.37 23.40
N ALA A 2 15.88 1.18 22.27
CA ALA A 2 15.22 1.27 20.95
C ALA A 2 14.04 0.28 20.79
N VAL A 3 14.21 -0.99 21.22
CA VAL A 3 13.12 -1.98 21.25
C VAL A 3 11.96 -1.50 22.11
N CYS A 4 12.23 -1.00 23.32
CA CYS A 4 11.22 -0.46 24.23
C CYS A 4 10.45 0.71 23.59
N ALA A 5 11.14 1.59 22.87
CA ALA A 5 10.50 2.69 22.15
C ALA A 5 9.51 2.16 21.10
N LEU A 6 9.94 1.22 20.25
CA LEU A 6 9.08 0.64 19.22
C LEU A 6 7.89 -0.13 19.83
N VAL A 7 8.15 -1.00 20.81
CA VAL A 7 7.11 -1.84 21.43
C VAL A 7 6.12 -1.00 22.23
N SER A 8 6.58 0.00 23.00
CA SER A 8 5.69 0.95 23.70
C SER A 8 4.83 1.74 22.71
N GLY A 9 5.40 2.20 21.60
CA GLY A 9 4.64 2.88 20.54
C GLY A 9 3.58 1.97 19.91
N ARG A 10 3.91 0.70 19.65
CA ARG A 10 2.95 -0.30 19.15
C ARG A 10 1.85 -0.64 20.16
N ALA A 11 2.18 -0.73 21.44
CA ALA A 11 1.21 -0.95 22.51
C ALA A 11 0.26 0.25 22.66
N ARG A 12 0.81 1.48 22.65
CA ARG A 12 0.04 2.73 22.55
C ARG A 12 -0.88 2.69 21.35
N ASP A 13 -0.43 2.14 20.22
CA ASP A 13 -1.22 2.09 18.98
C ASP A 13 -2.06 0.79 18.84
N GLY A 14 -2.29 0.07 19.94
CA GLY A 14 -3.31 -0.99 20.03
C GLY A 14 -2.88 -2.36 19.51
N ALA A 15 -1.60 -2.57 19.26
CA ALA A 15 -1.04 -3.86 18.87
C ALA A 15 -0.74 -4.75 20.10
N LEU A 16 -1.77 -5.01 20.91
CA LEU A 16 -1.71 -5.90 22.08
C LEU A 16 -2.61 -7.11 21.82
N PHE A 17 -1.99 -8.28 21.58
CA PHE A 17 -2.71 -9.52 21.22
C PHE A 17 -3.09 -10.38 22.42
N THR A 18 -2.93 -9.88 23.63
CA THR A 18 -3.06 -10.68 24.85
C THR A 18 -3.70 -9.87 25.96
N ASN A 19 -4.60 -10.51 26.70
CA ASN A 19 -5.23 -9.94 27.90
C ASN A 19 -4.27 -9.83 29.09
N ARG A 20 -3.01 -10.25 28.93
CA ARG A 20 -1.99 -10.17 29.98
C ARG A 20 -1.52 -8.74 30.24
N TRP A 21 -1.55 -7.89 29.22
CA TRP A 21 -0.98 -6.55 29.28
C TRP A 21 -2.05 -5.52 28.95
N HIS A 22 -2.20 -4.50 29.81
CA HIS A 22 -3.12 -3.40 29.59
C HIS A 22 -2.38 -2.16 29.08
N ARG A 23 -2.99 -1.43 28.14
CA ARG A 23 -2.39 -0.24 27.51
C ARG A 23 -1.97 0.80 28.56
N ASP A 24 -2.81 1.03 29.56
CA ASP A 24 -2.57 2.04 30.60
C ASP A 24 -1.37 1.70 31.49
N GLU A 25 -1.10 0.42 31.71
CA GLU A 25 0.07 -0.04 32.48
C GLU A 25 1.39 0.13 31.72
N LEU A 26 1.33 0.21 30.39
CA LEU A 26 2.47 0.37 29.49
C LEU A 26 2.68 1.81 29.02
N ALA A 27 1.86 2.75 29.51
CA ALA A 27 1.89 4.15 29.09
C ALA A 27 3.10 4.91 29.65
N GLU A 28 3.58 4.53 30.84
CA GLU A 28 4.65 5.23 31.55
C GLU A 28 5.88 4.31 31.79
N PRO A 29 7.09 4.72 31.38
CA PRO A 29 7.39 5.94 30.64
C PRO A 29 6.97 5.83 29.16
N PRO A 30 6.68 6.97 28.50
CA PRO A 30 6.19 6.96 27.12
C PRO A 30 7.26 6.48 26.12
N SER A 31 6.81 6.02 24.95
CA SER A 31 7.66 5.58 23.82
C SER A 31 8.79 6.57 23.50
N GLU A 32 8.48 7.86 23.55
CA GLU A 32 9.38 8.97 23.26
C GLU A 32 10.55 9.04 24.25
N ALA A 33 10.34 8.69 25.52
CA ALA A 33 11.39 8.66 26.54
C ALA A 33 12.42 7.56 26.23
N PHE A 34 11.94 6.36 25.88
CA PHE A 34 12.82 5.27 25.43
C PHE A 34 13.54 5.61 24.13
N TYR A 35 12.86 6.30 23.21
CA TYR A 35 13.44 6.74 21.95
C TYR A 35 14.59 7.73 22.18
N ALA A 36 14.40 8.71 23.06
CA ALA A 36 15.43 9.68 23.44
C ALA A 36 16.65 8.98 24.08
N ALA A 37 16.42 8.09 25.04
CA ALA A 37 17.50 7.33 25.69
C ALA A 37 18.29 6.46 24.69
N ALA A 38 17.61 5.84 23.73
CA ALA A 38 18.26 5.06 22.67
C ALA A 38 19.11 5.93 21.75
N LYS A 39 18.59 7.09 21.34
CA LYS A 39 19.32 8.07 20.53
C LYS A 39 20.58 8.57 21.24
N ASP A 40 20.47 8.92 22.52
CA ASP A 40 21.58 9.47 23.29
C ASP A 40 22.70 8.45 23.54
N SER A 41 22.38 7.16 23.42
CA SER A 41 23.34 6.06 23.52
C SER A 41 24.15 5.82 22.24
N ILE A 42 23.76 6.41 21.10
CA ILE A 42 24.49 6.22 19.84
C ILE A 42 25.67 7.22 19.77
N PRO A 43 26.91 6.74 19.58
CA PRO A 43 28.07 7.60 19.44
C PRO A 43 27.91 8.62 18.32
N ARG A 44 28.36 9.86 18.56
CA ARG A 44 28.40 10.91 17.52
C ARG A 44 29.37 10.54 16.40
N ASP A 45 30.51 9.95 16.76
CA ASP A 45 31.44 9.35 15.82
C ASP A 45 31.04 7.90 15.55
N LEU A 46 30.47 7.66 14.37
CA LEU A 46 30.03 6.31 13.97
C LEU A 46 31.19 5.32 13.79
N ALA A 47 32.43 5.79 13.56
CA ALA A 47 33.58 4.90 13.48
C ALA A 47 33.91 4.25 14.84
N ALA A 48 33.48 4.89 15.95
CA ALA A 48 33.61 4.33 17.30
C ALA A 48 32.47 3.35 17.65
N ALA A 49 31.38 3.32 16.87
CA ALA A 49 30.20 2.49 17.11
C ALA A 49 30.41 1.06 16.58
N ARG A 50 31.24 0.28 17.28
CA ARG A 50 31.59 -1.11 16.89
C ARG A 50 30.52 -2.13 17.27
N GLY A 51 30.34 -3.13 16.42
CA GLY A 51 29.46 -4.26 16.67
C GLY A 51 28.00 -4.07 16.27
N ILE A 52 27.27 -5.18 16.24
CA ILE A 52 25.93 -5.27 15.64
C ILE A 52 24.85 -4.49 16.39
N ASN A 53 25.03 -4.22 17.69
CA ASN A 53 24.00 -3.60 18.52
C ASN A 53 23.72 -2.16 18.13
N TYR A 54 24.71 -1.41 17.64
CA TYR A 54 24.48 -0.07 17.10
C TYR A 54 23.71 -0.11 15.78
N MET A 55 24.00 -1.08 14.91
CA MET A 55 23.20 -1.31 13.70
C MET A 55 21.75 -1.64 14.07
N ARG A 56 21.52 -2.57 15.01
CA ARG A 56 20.17 -2.90 15.52
C ARG A 56 19.46 -1.68 16.08
N ALA A 57 20.15 -0.86 16.89
CA ALA A 57 19.58 0.35 17.46
C ALA A 57 19.13 1.34 16.37
N CYS A 58 19.99 1.61 15.37
CA CYS A 58 19.65 2.46 14.22
C CYS A 58 18.48 1.89 13.41
N ALA A 59 18.51 0.59 13.09
CA ALA A 59 17.44 -0.13 12.41
C ALA A 59 16.08 0.04 13.13
N ILE A 60 16.06 -0.23 14.44
CA ILE A 60 14.84 -0.15 15.24
C ILE A 60 14.38 1.31 15.41
N LEU A 61 15.29 2.26 15.56
CA LEU A 61 14.95 3.69 15.59
C LEU A 61 14.37 4.17 14.26
N ALA A 62 14.82 3.64 13.12
CA ALA A 62 14.21 3.94 11.83
C ALA A 62 12.74 3.47 11.80
N ILE A 63 12.46 2.25 12.25
CA ILE A 63 11.10 1.69 12.33
C ILE A 63 10.25 2.46 13.34
N ALA A 64 10.78 2.79 14.53
CA ALA A 64 10.09 3.60 15.53
C ALA A 64 9.81 5.02 15.03
N SER A 65 10.67 5.56 14.15
CA SER A 65 10.41 6.85 13.51
C SER A 65 9.21 6.76 12.56
N ILE A 66 9.04 5.66 11.83
CA ILE A 66 7.84 5.42 11.00
C ILE A 66 6.60 5.33 11.89
N GLN A 67 6.68 4.56 12.98
CA GLN A 67 5.60 4.44 13.98
C GLN A 67 5.10 5.82 14.45
N ASN A 68 6.04 6.74 14.68
CA ASN A 68 5.77 8.08 15.18
C ASN A 68 5.56 9.14 14.08
N GLY A 69 5.51 8.74 12.80
CA GLY A 69 5.34 9.67 11.66
C GLY A 69 6.53 10.62 11.41
N GLN A 70 7.73 10.29 11.90
CA GLN A 70 8.93 11.11 11.80
C GLN A 70 9.83 10.65 10.63
N ILE A 71 9.40 10.89 9.39
CA ILE A 71 10.07 10.34 8.18
C ILE A 71 11.52 10.84 8.03
N LYS A 72 11.79 12.11 8.36
CA LYS A 72 13.17 12.66 8.37
C LYS A 72 14.09 11.90 9.33
N ASN A 73 13.57 11.52 10.51
CA ASN A 73 14.31 10.70 11.47
C ASN A 73 14.48 9.27 10.96
N MET A 74 13.46 8.70 10.31
CA MET A 74 13.59 7.39 9.65
C MET A 74 14.76 7.39 8.67
N GLN A 75 14.83 8.38 7.77
CA GLN A 75 15.91 8.48 6.78
C GLN A 75 17.28 8.64 7.46
N LYS A 76 17.36 9.44 8.52
CA LYS A 76 18.58 9.61 9.31
C LYS A 76 19.09 8.28 9.88
N TYR A 77 18.26 7.54 10.60
CA TYR A 77 18.69 6.30 11.25
C TYR A 77 18.90 5.16 10.26
N SER A 78 18.14 5.12 9.16
CA SER A 78 18.42 4.25 8.02
C SER A 78 19.80 4.55 7.43
N GLY A 79 20.14 5.83 7.19
CA GLY A 79 21.47 6.24 6.74
C GLY A 79 22.58 5.79 7.69
N MET A 80 22.40 6.00 9.00
CA MET A 80 23.37 5.55 10.01
C MET A 80 23.55 4.02 10.00
N TYR A 81 22.47 3.24 9.89
CA TYR A 81 22.55 1.79 9.75
C TYR A 81 23.38 1.38 8.53
N HIS A 82 23.16 2.02 7.37
CA HIS A 82 23.88 1.72 6.14
C HIS A 82 25.37 2.09 6.22
N THR A 83 25.70 3.22 6.88
CA THR A 83 27.09 3.57 7.19
C THR A 83 27.76 2.49 8.04
N LEU A 84 27.11 2.05 9.13
CA LEU A 84 27.66 1.00 9.99
C LEU A 84 27.79 -0.36 9.26
N THR A 85 26.82 -0.69 8.40
CA THR A 85 26.84 -1.89 7.55
C THR A 85 28.03 -1.88 6.58
N SER A 86 28.39 -0.70 6.06
CA SER A 86 29.58 -0.51 5.22
C SER A 86 30.88 -0.62 6.03
N LEU A 87 30.94 0.00 7.21
CA LEU A 87 32.13 -0.01 8.07
C LEU A 87 32.49 -1.43 8.57
N GLU A 88 31.48 -2.23 8.90
CA GLU A 88 31.66 -3.56 9.52
C GLU A 88 31.46 -4.71 8.51
N GLY A 89 31.20 -4.41 7.23
CA GLY A 89 31.09 -5.42 6.17
C GLY A 89 29.87 -6.35 6.29
N LEU A 90 28.77 -5.92 6.90
CA LEU A 90 27.60 -6.79 7.13
C LEU A 90 26.97 -7.33 5.82
N HIS A 91 27.18 -6.65 4.70
CA HIS A 91 26.67 -7.01 3.38
C HIS A 91 27.36 -8.22 2.71
N ASP A 92 28.44 -8.75 3.28
CA ASP A 92 29.11 -9.98 2.79
C ASP A 92 29.51 -10.88 3.98
N GLU A 93 28.96 -12.10 4.03
CA GLU A 93 29.27 -13.08 5.09
C GLU A 93 30.77 -13.39 5.20
N LYS A 94 31.55 -13.21 4.13
CA LYS A 94 33.01 -13.42 4.15
C LYS A 94 33.75 -12.39 5.00
N LEU A 95 33.18 -11.20 5.16
CA LEU A 95 33.76 -10.11 5.95
C LEU A 95 33.41 -10.21 7.44
N TRP A 96 32.46 -11.09 7.80
CA TRP A 96 32.04 -11.24 9.19
C TRP A 96 33.15 -11.87 10.06
N PRO A 97 33.13 -11.64 11.39
CA PRO A 97 34.04 -12.31 12.31
C PRO A 97 34.02 -13.84 12.14
N LYS A 98 35.17 -14.49 12.26
CA LYS A 98 35.29 -15.94 11.99
C LYS A 98 34.78 -16.84 13.12
N ASN A 99 34.62 -16.29 14.31
CA ASN A 99 34.24 -16.98 15.53
C ASN A 99 32.79 -16.72 15.94
N LEU A 100 31.90 -16.47 14.98
CA LEU A 100 30.47 -16.30 15.27
C LEU A 100 29.81 -17.65 15.58
N SER A 101 28.97 -17.65 16.59
CA SER A 101 28.00 -18.72 16.80
C SER A 101 26.93 -18.75 15.69
N VAL A 102 26.18 -19.85 15.61
CA VAL A 102 25.06 -19.96 14.66
C VAL A 102 23.97 -18.92 14.96
N ILE A 103 23.68 -18.67 16.24
CA ILE A 103 22.73 -17.63 16.67
C ILE A 103 23.17 -16.26 16.14
N GLU A 104 24.41 -15.87 16.38
CA GLU A 104 24.95 -14.59 15.93
C GLU A 104 24.97 -14.44 14.41
N THR A 105 25.12 -15.55 13.68
CA THR A 105 25.05 -15.60 12.21
C THR A 105 23.62 -15.36 11.75
N GLU A 106 22.64 -16.05 12.32
CA GLU A 106 21.23 -15.91 11.98
C GLU A 106 20.69 -14.53 12.34
N GLU A 107 21.08 -13.96 13.49
CA GLU A 107 20.69 -12.60 13.84
C GLU A 107 21.25 -11.54 12.87
N ARG A 108 22.45 -11.74 12.31
CA ARG A 108 23.04 -10.87 11.27
C ARG A 108 22.26 -10.93 9.97
N ARG A 109 21.94 -12.16 9.51
CA ARG A 109 21.11 -12.38 8.31
C ARG A 109 19.75 -11.71 8.46
N ARG A 110 19.08 -11.94 9.59
CA ARG A 110 17.75 -11.36 9.87
C ARG A 110 17.79 -9.85 9.93
N LEU A 111 18.80 -9.26 10.57
CA LEU A 111 18.98 -7.81 10.59
C LEU A 111 19.17 -7.25 9.17
N PHE A 112 20.07 -7.86 8.39
CA PHE A 112 20.35 -7.44 7.03
C PHE A 112 19.10 -7.43 6.16
N TRP A 113 18.41 -8.57 6.08
CA TRP A 113 17.23 -8.73 5.23
C TRP A 113 16.02 -7.93 5.74
N SER A 114 15.89 -7.71 7.06
CA SER A 114 14.86 -6.80 7.61
C SER A 114 15.05 -5.37 7.13
N ILE A 115 16.29 -4.88 7.04
CA ILE A 115 16.54 -3.52 6.57
C ILE A 115 16.54 -3.41 5.05
N TYR A 116 16.94 -4.47 4.35
CA TYR A 116 16.76 -4.54 2.90
C TYR A 116 15.28 -4.36 2.50
N THR A 117 14.37 -5.11 3.14
CA THR A 117 12.92 -4.96 2.87
C THR A 117 12.40 -3.57 3.27
N LEU A 118 12.87 -3.03 4.39
CA LEU A 118 12.53 -1.67 4.83
C LEU A 118 13.02 -0.59 3.86
N ASP A 119 14.23 -0.72 3.30
CA ASP A 119 14.80 0.26 2.38
C ASP A 119 14.01 0.32 1.06
N ILE A 120 13.62 -0.86 0.52
CA ILE A 120 12.74 -0.96 -0.65
C ILE A 120 11.35 -0.39 -0.36
N TYR A 121 10.73 -0.82 0.74
CA TYR A 121 9.44 -0.30 1.19
C TYR A 121 9.48 1.24 1.29
N SER A 122 10.50 1.77 1.97
CA SER A 122 10.65 3.21 2.18
C SER A 122 10.85 3.97 0.87
N THR A 123 11.56 3.37 -0.08
CA THR A 123 11.78 3.94 -1.42
C THR A 123 10.51 4.00 -2.25
N ILE A 124 9.65 2.98 -2.14
CA ILE A 124 8.36 2.95 -2.84
C ILE A 124 7.42 4.03 -2.28
N VAL A 125 7.35 4.11 -0.95
CA VAL A 125 6.36 4.93 -0.25
C VAL A 125 6.74 6.40 -0.16
N TRP A 126 8.01 6.71 0.10
CA TRP A 126 8.48 8.10 0.28
C TRP A 126 9.43 8.58 -0.81
N GLY A 127 9.64 7.77 -1.86
CA GLY A 127 10.67 8.05 -2.87
C GLY A 127 12.09 7.88 -2.30
N GLY A 128 13.08 8.36 -3.05
CA GLY A 128 14.50 8.21 -2.69
C GLY A 128 15.20 7.15 -3.52
N VAL A 129 16.22 6.47 -3.00
CA VAL A 129 16.99 5.45 -3.73
C VAL A 129 17.18 4.21 -2.87
N ILE A 130 17.11 3.04 -3.51
CA ILE A 130 17.49 1.78 -2.87
C ILE A 130 19.01 1.81 -2.67
N ARG A 131 19.45 1.77 -1.41
CA ARG A 131 20.84 1.92 -0.98
C ARG A 131 21.62 0.63 -1.11
N TYR A 132 21.00 -0.50 -0.75
CA TYR A 132 21.61 -1.83 -0.91
C TYR A 132 20.83 -2.64 -1.93
N ARG A 133 21.49 -2.91 -3.05
CA ARG A 133 20.96 -3.74 -4.13
C ARG A 133 21.15 -5.21 -3.82
N GLU A 134 20.16 -6.03 -4.15
CA GLU A 134 20.27 -7.47 -4.00
C GLU A 134 21.53 -8.02 -4.68
N ALA A 135 21.79 -7.57 -5.92
CA ALA A 135 22.91 -8.04 -6.73
C ALA A 135 24.30 -7.80 -6.11
N HIS A 136 24.41 -6.89 -5.13
CA HIS A 136 25.66 -6.56 -4.44
C HIS A 136 25.71 -7.13 -3.01
N SER A 137 24.70 -7.91 -2.63
CA SER A 137 24.52 -8.42 -1.27
C SER A 137 24.89 -9.90 -1.24
N LEU A 138 25.92 -10.25 -0.47
CA LEU A 138 26.42 -11.62 -0.32
C LEU A 138 26.03 -12.20 1.05
N VAL A 139 24.77 -11.99 1.44
CA VAL A 139 24.17 -12.47 2.69
C VAL A 139 23.15 -13.54 2.36
N ARG A 140 23.27 -14.72 2.97
CA ARG A 140 22.29 -15.80 2.76
C ARG A 140 20.97 -15.45 3.43
N TYR A 141 19.89 -16.07 2.95
CA TYR A 141 18.62 -16.07 3.65
C TYR A 141 18.77 -16.63 5.07
N PRO A 142 18.00 -16.10 6.05
CA PRO A 142 17.80 -16.76 7.33
C PRO A 142 17.25 -18.17 7.12
N SER A 143 17.70 -19.09 7.96
CA SER A 143 17.30 -20.50 7.89
C SER A 143 15.84 -20.66 8.31
N GLU A 144 15.07 -21.48 7.60
CA GLU A 144 13.65 -21.76 7.92
C GLU A 144 13.53 -22.73 9.11
N VAL A 145 14.04 -22.30 10.27
CA VAL A 145 14.08 -23.05 11.52
C VAL A 145 13.58 -22.14 12.63
N ASP A 146 12.72 -22.65 13.51
CA ASP A 146 12.23 -21.91 14.66
C ASP A 146 13.36 -21.67 15.68
N ASP A 147 13.29 -20.53 16.38
CA ASP A 147 14.39 -20.04 17.23
C ASP A 147 14.76 -21.01 18.36
N GLU A 148 13.80 -21.78 18.86
CA GLU A 148 14.03 -22.81 19.89
C GLU A 148 14.98 -23.94 19.45
N PHE A 149 15.13 -24.14 18.14
CA PHE A 149 16.04 -25.13 17.57
C PHE A 149 17.37 -24.52 17.13
N ILE A 150 17.61 -23.22 17.31
CA ILE A 150 18.89 -22.59 16.96
C ILE A 150 19.76 -22.52 18.22
N THR A 151 20.81 -23.34 18.25
CA THR A 151 21.76 -23.36 19.36
C THR A 151 23.08 -22.69 18.96
N PRO A 152 23.94 -22.28 19.91
CA PRO A 152 25.25 -21.73 19.55
C PRO A 152 26.13 -22.68 18.71
N HIS A 153 25.85 -23.99 18.75
CA HIS A 153 26.68 -25.05 18.18
C HIS A 153 26.10 -25.62 16.87
N GLY A 154 24.88 -25.24 16.48
CA GLY A 154 24.19 -25.85 15.35
C GLY A 154 22.67 -25.73 15.41
N TYR A 155 22.02 -26.26 14.38
CA TYR A 155 20.57 -26.42 14.33
C TYR A 155 20.18 -27.75 15.00
N GLY A 156 19.29 -27.68 15.98
CA GLY A 156 18.65 -28.83 16.59
C GLY A 156 17.63 -29.48 15.65
N LEU A 157 17.27 -30.73 15.94
CA LEU A 157 16.17 -31.40 15.27
C LEU A 157 14.86 -31.12 16.03
N PRO A 158 13.75 -30.85 15.33
CA PRO A 158 12.44 -30.89 15.96
C PRO A 158 12.22 -32.27 16.60
N PRO A 159 11.65 -32.36 17.81
CA PRO A 159 11.32 -33.65 18.40
C PRO A 159 10.34 -34.38 17.48
N VAL A 160 10.74 -35.55 16.99
CA VAL A 160 9.82 -36.48 16.32
C VAL A 160 8.86 -36.96 17.41
N SER A 161 7.61 -36.48 17.38
CA SER A 161 6.61 -36.91 18.35
C SER A 161 6.41 -38.43 18.23
N PRO A 162 6.55 -39.22 19.32
CA PRO A 162 6.38 -40.68 19.28
C PRO A 162 4.89 -41.10 19.31
N GLU A 163 3.98 -40.27 18.80
CA GLU A 163 2.54 -40.55 18.77
C GLU A 163 2.07 -40.96 17.38
N SER A 164 2.70 -42.00 16.85
CA SER A 164 2.12 -42.78 15.76
C SER A 164 2.56 -44.21 16.00
N GLY A 165 1.74 -44.94 16.76
CA GLY A 165 1.83 -46.39 16.95
C GLY A 165 1.48 -47.12 15.65
N VAL A 166 2.25 -46.87 14.59
CA VAL A 166 2.08 -47.52 13.29
C VAL A 166 3.14 -48.60 13.17
N SER A 167 2.66 -49.83 12.95
CA SER A 167 3.45 -51.03 12.72
C SER A 167 4.48 -50.84 11.60
N PRO A 168 5.59 -51.60 11.58
CA PRO A 168 6.77 -51.30 10.75
C PRO A 168 6.60 -51.45 9.23
N ASP A 169 5.44 -51.85 8.73
CA ASP A 169 5.30 -52.33 7.35
C ASP A 169 4.44 -51.47 6.40
N ASP A 170 3.92 -50.31 6.83
CA ASP A 170 3.19 -49.44 5.88
C ASP A 170 3.20 -47.96 6.31
N VAL A 171 4.33 -47.27 6.09
CA VAL A 171 4.42 -45.82 6.29
C VAL A 171 5.10 -45.18 5.09
N THR A 172 4.30 -44.55 4.22
CA THR A 172 4.79 -43.45 3.39
C THR A 172 5.19 -42.33 4.35
N VAL A 173 6.48 -42.27 4.68
CA VAL A 173 7.09 -41.30 5.59
C VAL A 173 7.00 -39.90 4.97
N VAL A 174 5.84 -39.25 5.11
CA VAL A 174 5.79 -37.79 5.16
C VAL A 174 5.83 -37.43 6.64
N SER A 175 7.03 -37.53 7.22
CA SER A 175 7.34 -36.86 8.47
C SER A 175 6.99 -35.39 8.30
N ARG A 176 5.84 -34.96 8.85
CA ARG A 176 5.43 -33.55 8.85
C ARG A 176 6.39 -32.81 9.76
N GLN A 177 7.53 -32.38 9.21
CA GLN A 177 8.35 -31.37 9.87
C GLN A 177 7.46 -30.16 10.19
N PRO A 178 7.58 -29.57 11.39
CA PRO A 178 6.88 -28.33 11.71
C PRO A 178 7.18 -27.28 10.65
N VAL A 179 6.15 -26.58 10.18
CA VAL A 179 6.34 -25.48 9.23
C VAL A 179 6.89 -24.30 10.00
N ALA A 180 8.16 -23.95 9.79
CA ALA A 180 8.77 -22.80 10.44
C ALA A 180 8.14 -21.49 9.97
N TRP A 181 7.86 -20.57 10.90
CA TRP A 181 7.22 -19.28 10.56
C TRP A 181 8.11 -18.42 9.63
N LEU A 182 9.44 -18.60 9.72
CA LEU A 182 10.43 -17.95 8.86
C LEU A 182 10.23 -18.22 7.37
N ARG A 183 9.54 -19.30 7.00
CA ARG A 183 9.21 -19.58 5.60
C ARG A 183 8.31 -18.50 4.99
N GLY A 184 7.29 -18.06 5.72
CA GLY A 184 6.45 -16.94 5.29
C GLY A 184 7.20 -15.61 5.27
N TRP A 185 8.14 -15.43 6.20
CA TRP A 185 9.00 -14.24 6.28
C TRP A 185 9.97 -14.14 5.09
N ASN A 186 10.63 -15.25 4.73
CA ASN A 186 11.48 -15.36 3.55
C ASN A 186 10.67 -15.10 2.27
N PHE A 187 9.45 -15.67 2.17
CA PHE A 187 8.55 -15.37 1.05
C PHE A 187 8.21 -13.88 0.95
N THR A 188 7.97 -13.20 2.07
CA THR A 188 7.73 -11.75 2.06
C THR A 188 8.97 -10.99 1.57
N THR A 189 10.16 -11.45 1.95
CA THR A 189 11.42 -10.89 1.44
C THR A 189 11.57 -11.10 -0.07
N ASP A 190 11.14 -12.25 -0.61
CA ASP A 190 11.10 -12.47 -2.06
C ASP A 190 10.15 -11.51 -2.77
N LEU A 191 8.99 -11.17 -2.18
CA LEU A 191 8.12 -10.14 -2.74
C LEU A 191 8.81 -8.78 -2.79
N TYR A 192 9.60 -8.41 -1.76
CA TYR A 192 10.39 -7.19 -1.77
C TYR A 192 11.51 -7.22 -2.82
N ARG A 193 12.16 -8.36 -3.04
CA ARG A 193 13.11 -8.52 -4.14
C ARG A 193 12.44 -8.29 -5.50
N ILE A 194 11.26 -8.86 -5.71
CA ILE A 194 10.48 -8.61 -6.93
C ILE A 194 10.13 -7.12 -7.05
N LEU A 195 9.70 -6.49 -5.96
CA LEU A 195 9.45 -5.04 -5.90
C LEU A 195 10.69 -4.21 -6.28
N GLU A 196 11.91 -4.57 -5.86
CA GLU A 196 13.14 -3.89 -6.31
C GLU A 196 13.25 -3.88 -7.83
N TYR A 197 13.03 -5.03 -8.48
CA TYR A 197 13.09 -5.13 -9.95
C TYR A 197 11.97 -4.33 -10.64
N VAL A 198 10.75 -4.34 -10.10
CA VAL A 198 9.62 -3.58 -10.66
C VAL A 198 9.88 -2.07 -10.53
N VAL A 199 10.32 -1.62 -9.36
CA VAL A 199 10.68 -0.21 -9.12
C VAL A 199 11.75 0.23 -10.11
N ASP A 200 12.80 -0.55 -10.28
CA ASP A 200 13.85 -0.28 -11.26
C ASP A 200 13.34 -0.18 -12.68
N GLY A 201 12.53 -1.15 -13.11
CA GLY A 201 11.93 -1.18 -14.44
C GLY A 201 11.11 0.08 -14.70
N ASN A 202 10.31 0.48 -13.71
CA ASN A 202 9.51 1.67 -13.83
C ASN A 202 10.37 2.96 -13.83
N ARG A 203 11.42 3.10 -12.98
CA ARG A 203 12.27 4.33 -12.99
C ARG A 203 12.94 4.54 -14.32
N ARG A 204 13.34 3.46 -14.98
CA ARG A 204 13.95 3.50 -16.31
C ARG A 204 13.00 4.11 -17.35
N ARG A 205 11.69 3.87 -17.24
CA ARG A 205 10.67 4.49 -18.11
C ARG A 205 10.61 6.01 -17.92
N PHE A 206 10.65 6.48 -16.66
CA PHE A 206 10.59 7.91 -16.33
C PHE A 206 11.93 8.66 -16.50
N SER A 207 13.07 7.94 -16.49
CA SER A 207 14.42 8.54 -16.58
C SER A 207 14.82 8.98 -17.99
N SER A 208 13.96 8.84 -19.00
CA SER A 208 14.20 9.30 -20.37
C SER A 208 14.52 10.80 -20.45
N ALA A 209 14.05 11.59 -19.47
CA ALA A 209 14.29 13.02 -19.36
C ALA A 209 15.73 13.41 -18.97
N ASN A 210 16.51 12.51 -18.33
CA ASN A 210 17.82 12.84 -17.76
C ASN A 210 18.99 12.58 -18.73
N GLY A 211 18.72 12.23 -19.99
CA GLY A 211 19.74 12.06 -21.03
C GLY A 211 20.64 10.82 -20.89
N THR A 212 20.41 9.96 -19.88
CA THR A 212 21.23 8.76 -19.63
C THR A 212 20.78 7.51 -20.42
N SER A 213 19.72 7.63 -21.23
CA SER A 213 19.05 6.52 -21.93
C SER A 213 19.95 5.68 -22.85
N GLN A 214 21.03 6.25 -23.40
CA GLN A 214 21.86 5.58 -24.41
C GLN A 214 22.67 4.40 -23.85
N VAL A 215 23.08 4.44 -22.58
CA VAL A 215 23.84 3.35 -21.95
C VAL A 215 22.90 2.23 -21.50
N TRP A 216 21.68 2.58 -21.09
CA TRP A 216 20.73 1.61 -20.54
C TRP A 216 20.25 0.59 -21.55
N SER A 217 20.08 0.98 -22.82
CA SER A 217 19.63 0.07 -23.89
C SER A 217 20.60 -1.10 -24.11
N LEU A 218 21.88 -0.96 -23.76
CA LEU A 218 22.90 -2.01 -23.87
C LEU A 218 22.71 -3.15 -22.87
N PHE A 219 22.05 -2.88 -21.74
CA PHE A 219 21.93 -3.80 -20.61
C PHE A 219 20.48 -4.08 -20.22
N THR A 220 19.50 -3.64 -21.01
CA THR A 220 18.08 -3.78 -20.67
C THR A 220 17.58 -5.19 -20.98
N PRO A 221 17.20 -6.00 -19.98
CA PRO A 221 16.45 -7.22 -20.21
C PRO A 221 15.04 -6.87 -20.69
N ALA A 222 14.40 -7.76 -21.45
CA ALA A 222 13.00 -7.59 -21.81
C ALA A 222 12.14 -7.42 -20.53
N SER A 223 11.37 -6.34 -20.45
CA SER A 223 10.46 -6.13 -19.31
C SER A 223 9.34 -7.17 -19.36
N MET A 224 9.09 -7.86 -18.25
CA MET A 224 7.91 -8.69 -18.10
C MET A 224 6.66 -7.82 -17.97
N SER A 225 5.53 -8.26 -18.52
CA SER A 225 4.24 -7.60 -18.32
C SER A 225 3.71 -7.82 -16.91
N GLU A 226 2.86 -6.92 -16.41
CA GLU A 226 2.20 -7.05 -15.10
C GLU A 226 1.51 -8.42 -14.94
N PRO A 227 0.73 -8.93 -15.90
CA PRO A 227 0.07 -10.22 -15.76
C PRO A 227 1.06 -11.37 -15.61
N ALA A 228 2.18 -11.33 -16.32
CA ALA A 228 3.20 -12.40 -16.26
C ALA A 228 3.94 -12.42 -14.92
N VAL A 229 4.23 -11.24 -14.36
CA VAL A 229 4.82 -11.13 -13.01
C VAL A 229 3.83 -11.64 -11.97
N MET A 230 2.57 -11.19 -12.04
CA MET A 230 1.53 -11.59 -11.08
C MET A 230 1.19 -13.08 -11.17
N GLU A 231 1.12 -13.67 -12.35
CA GLU A 231 0.93 -15.12 -12.53
C GLU A 231 2.01 -15.91 -11.79
N ARG A 232 3.29 -15.52 -11.96
CA ARG A 232 4.39 -16.18 -11.28
C ARG A 232 4.30 -16.02 -9.76
N VAL A 233 4.01 -14.81 -9.28
CA VAL A 233 3.85 -14.52 -7.86
C VAL A 233 2.73 -15.33 -7.23
N LEU A 234 1.57 -15.41 -7.90
CA LEU A 234 0.43 -16.19 -7.43
C LEU A 234 0.73 -17.70 -7.42
N SER A 235 1.53 -18.19 -8.37
CA SER A 235 2.04 -19.57 -8.34
C SER A 235 2.93 -19.85 -7.12
N MET A 236 3.85 -18.93 -6.80
CA MET A 236 4.69 -19.06 -5.60
C MET A 236 3.84 -18.99 -4.32
N TYR A 237 2.87 -18.07 -4.26
CA TYR A 237 1.94 -17.95 -3.14
C TYR A 237 1.08 -19.21 -2.96
N ALA A 238 0.58 -19.80 -4.06
CA ALA A 238 -0.18 -21.04 -4.03
C ALA A 238 0.63 -22.21 -3.46
N ALA A 239 1.94 -22.24 -3.71
CA ALA A 239 2.87 -23.25 -3.20
C ALA A 239 3.24 -23.10 -1.71
N LEU A 240 2.86 -22.00 -1.05
CA LEU A 240 3.05 -21.87 0.39
C LEU A 240 2.19 -22.87 1.17
N PRO A 241 2.61 -23.27 2.38
CA PRO A 241 1.75 -23.96 3.34
C PRO A 241 0.43 -23.20 3.61
N SER A 242 -0.65 -23.92 3.92
CA SER A 242 -1.98 -23.33 4.15
C SER A 242 -2.01 -22.32 5.30
N GLN A 243 -1.16 -22.51 6.31
CA GLN A 243 -1.04 -21.60 7.46
C GLN A 243 -0.69 -20.16 7.08
N PHE A 244 -0.05 -19.95 5.92
CA PHE A 244 0.28 -18.60 5.43
C PHE A 244 -0.79 -17.98 4.53
N LYS A 245 -1.83 -18.75 4.16
CA LYS A 245 -2.92 -18.33 3.27
C LYS A 245 -4.18 -17.90 4.03
N GLU A 246 -4.29 -18.29 5.28
CA GLU A 246 -5.42 -17.98 6.16
C GLU A 246 -5.03 -16.91 7.18
N THR A 247 -5.93 -15.96 7.43
CA THR A 247 -5.71 -14.88 8.40
C THR A 247 -6.77 -14.95 9.52
N PRO A 248 -6.72 -15.99 10.38
CA PRO A 248 -7.71 -16.19 11.43
C PRO A 248 -7.63 -15.09 12.51
N PRO A 249 -8.71 -14.79 13.24
CA PRO A 249 -8.67 -13.86 14.37
C PRO A 249 -7.58 -14.23 15.39
N THR A 250 -7.09 -13.23 16.12
CA THR A 250 -6.09 -13.44 17.17
C THR A 250 -6.65 -14.32 18.28
N THR A 251 -5.80 -15.19 18.81
CA THR A 251 -6.15 -16.20 19.81
C THR A 251 -5.51 -15.90 21.17
N GLY A 252 -4.52 -15.02 21.22
CA GLY A 252 -3.67 -14.77 22.39
C GLY A 252 -2.54 -15.78 22.57
N ASP A 253 -2.49 -16.80 21.72
CA ASP A 253 -1.39 -17.76 21.63
C ASP A 253 -0.40 -17.29 20.55
N MET A 254 0.78 -16.84 21.00
CA MET A 254 1.83 -16.30 20.14
C MET A 254 2.22 -17.27 19.01
N ALA A 255 2.23 -18.59 19.27
CA ALA A 255 2.62 -19.57 18.26
C ALA A 255 1.63 -19.64 17.10
N LYS A 256 0.34 -19.36 17.35
CA LYS A 256 -0.72 -19.33 16.32
C LYS A 256 -0.83 -17.96 15.67
N ASP A 257 -0.82 -16.91 16.49
CA ASP A 257 -1.03 -15.53 16.04
C ASP A 257 0.12 -15.06 15.14
N LEU A 258 1.32 -15.63 15.28
CA LEU A 258 2.46 -15.36 14.40
C LEU A 258 2.19 -15.74 12.93
N PHE A 259 1.51 -16.87 12.68
CA PHE A 259 1.13 -17.26 11.32
C PHE A 259 0.05 -16.35 10.74
N GLY A 260 -0.94 -15.96 11.56
CA GLY A 260 -1.96 -15.00 11.15
C GLY A 260 -1.35 -13.64 10.80
N PHE A 261 -0.43 -13.13 11.63
CA PHE A 261 0.31 -11.91 11.33
C PHE A 261 1.16 -12.05 10.06
N GLN A 262 1.81 -13.18 9.87
CA GLN A 262 2.62 -13.42 8.68
C GLN A 262 1.76 -13.50 7.41
N SER A 263 0.59 -14.12 7.48
CA SER A 263 -0.40 -14.12 6.38
C SER A 263 -0.85 -12.69 6.05
N ALA A 264 -1.16 -11.87 7.06
CA ALA A 264 -1.51 -10.47 6.87
C ALA A 264 -0.39 -9.66 6.18
N ASN A 265 0.87 -9.87 6.59
CA ASN A 265 2.04 -9.23 5.95
C ASN A 265 2.20 -9.63 4.48
N ILE A 266 2.04 -10.92 4.17
CA ILE A 266 2.09 -11.43 2.80
C ILE A 266 1.00 -10.76 1.96
N GLN A 267 -0.24 -10.72 2.45
CA GLN A 267 -1.35 -10.08 1.76
C GLN A 267 -1.09 -8.58 1.51
N ALA A 268 -0.62 -7.85 2.52
CA ALA A 268 -0.30 -6.43 2.39
C ALA A 268 0.81 -6.18 1.35
N THR A 269 1.86 -7.01 1.35
CA THR A 269 2.99 -6.86 0.43
C THR A 269 2.62 -7.28 -1.00
N LEU A 270 1.74 -8.28 -1.18
CA LEU A 270 1.14 -8.59 -2.48
C LEU A 270 0.33 -7.42 -3.04
N GLN A 271 -0.45 -6.74 -2.18
CA GLN A 271 -1.19 -5.55 -2.59
C GLN A 271 -0.23 -4.41 -2.97
N LEU A 272 0.85 -4.20 -2.23
CA LEU A 272 1.89 -3.22 -2.58
C LEU A 272 2.51 -3.50 -3.95
N LEU A 273 2.89 -4.76 -4.21
CA LEU A 273 3.43 -5.18 -5.50
C LEU A 273 2.47 -4.89 -6.64
N ARG A 274 1.19 -5.24 -6.46
CA ARG A 274 0.16 -4.96 -7.46
C ARG A 274 -0.02 -3.46 -7.71
N MET A 275 -0.03 -2.65 -6.67
CA MET A 275 -0.10 -1.19 -6.79
C MET A 275 1.08 -0.62 -7.60
N VAL A 276 2.32 -1.08 -7.34
CA VAL A 276 3.53 -0.60 -8.02
C VAL A 276 3.61 -1.10 -9.47
N LEU A 277 3.13 -2.30 -9.77
CA LEU A 277 3.05 -2.79 -11.16
C LEU A 277 2.08 -1.94 -11.98
N LEU A 278 0.92 -1.60 -11.39
CA LEU A 278 -0.14 -0.84 -12.05
C LEU A 278 0.13 0.66 -12.13
N SER A 279 1.02 1.22 -11.29
CA SER A 279 1.32 2.66 -11.29
C SER A 279 2.02 3.15 -12.56
N ALA A 280 2.58 2.24 -13.38
CA ALA A 280 3.24 2.55 -14.64
C ALA A 280 2.31 2.45 -15.87
N GLU A 281 1.05 2.07 -15.68
CA GLU A 281 0.08 1.88 -16.75
C GLU A 281 -1.00 2.98 -16.76
N GLU A 282 -1.35 3.48 -17.94
CA GLU A 282 -2.53 4.34 -18.10
C GLU A 282 -3.79 3.49 -18.02
N LEU A 283 -4.34 3.38 -16.83
CA LEU A 283 -5.58 2.63 -16.58
C LEU A 283 -6.81 3.49 -16.80
N GLY A 284 -7.81 2.91 -17.49
CA GLY A 284 -9.15 3.49 -17.57
C GLY A 284 -9.87 3.52 -16.21
N VAL A 285 -10.90 4.34 -16.11
CA VAL A 285 -11.68 4.57 -14.87
C VAL A 285 -12.20 3.27 -14.25
N ASP A 286 -12.80 2.39 -15.04
CA ASP A 286 -13.35 1.13 -14.54
C ASP A 286 -12.27 0.23 -13.95
N ARG A 287 -11.13 0.13 -14.63
CA ARG A 287 -10.00 -0.68 -14.19
C ARG A 287 -9.38 -0.14 -12.90
N LYS A 288 -9.26 1.18 -12.76
CA LYS A 288 -8.81 1.82 -11.51
C LYS A 288 -9.75 1.49 -10.34
N CYS A 289 -11.06 1.52 -10.58
CA CYS A 289 -12.06 1.17 -9.56
C CYS A 289 -12.05 -0.32 -9.22
N ASP A 290 -11.89 -1.22 -10.21
CA ASP A 290 -11.74 -2.66 -9.98
C ASP A 290 -10.55 -2.92 -9.06
N VAL A 291 -9.40 -2.34 -9.39
CA VAL A 291 -8.15 -2.49 -8.62
C VAL A 291 -8.35 -1.95 -7.20
N ALA A 292 -8.82 -0.71 -7.04
CA ALA A 292 -9.02 -0.12 -5.73
C ALA A 292 -9.99 -0.95 -4.85
N GLY A 293 -11.08 -1.45 -5.44
CA GLY A 293 -12.04 -2.32 -4.74
C GLY A 293 -11.43 -3.65 -4.32
N GLU A 294 -10.68 -4.31 -5.21
CA GLU A 294 -10.00 -5.56 -4.87
C GLU A 294 -8.98 -5.37 -3.74
N LEU A 295 -8.11 -4.34 -3.85
CA LEU A 295 -7.12 -3.99 -2.83
C LEU A 295 -7.78 -3.74 -1.47
N LEU A 296 -8.85 -2.92 -1.44
CA LEU A 296 -9.58 -2.58 -0.23
C LEU A 296 -10.29 -3.80 0.38
N SER A 297 -10.85 -4.66 -0.47
CA SER A 297 -11.52 -5.89 -0.02
C SER A 297 -10.59 -6.83 0.73
N VAL A 298 -9.31 -6.91 0.33
CA VAL A 298 -8.30 -7.73 1.01
C VAL A 298 -8.06 -7.21 2.42
N PHE A 299 -7.75 -5.91 2.57
CA PHE A 299 -7.54 -5.32 3.90
C PHE A 299 -8.78 -5.38 4.78
N SER A 300 -9.97 -5.29 4.19
CA SER A 300 -11.22 -5.32 4.96
C SER A 300 -11.45 -6.62 5.72
N LYS A 301 -10.91 -7.74 5.20
CA LYS A 301 -11.03 -9.10 5.73
C LYS A 301 -9.94 -9.46 6.76
N VAL A 302 -8.86 -8.69 6.80
CA VAL A 302 -7.78 -8.91 7.78
C VAL A 302 -8.26 -8.46 9.17
N PRO A 303 -8.09 -9.28 10.22
CA PRO A 303 -8.36 -8.89 11.60
C PRO A 303 -7.66 -7.57 11.97
N VAL A 304 -8.39 -6.68 12.66
CA VAL A 304 -7.92 -5.31 12.96
C VAL A 304 -6.67 -5.33 13.84
N GLU A 305 -6.49 -6.37 14.65
CA GLU A 305 -5.33 -6.55 15.50
C GLU A 305 -4.05 -6.68 14.67
N TYR A 306 -4.06 -7.50 13.62
CA TYR A 306 -2.90 -7.61 12.72
C TYR A 306 -2.67 -6.32 11.93
N LEU A 307 -3.73 -5.62 11.54
CA LEU A 307 -3.62 -4.31 10.90
C LEU A 307 -2.95 -3.28 11.82
N ASN A 308 -3.31 -3.26 13.10
CA ASN A 308 -2.65 -2.43 14.12
C ASN A 308 -1.18 -2.84 14.31
N ALA A 309 -0.88 -4.15 14.23
CA ALA A 309 0.46 -4.70 14.32
C ALA A 309 1.38 -4.28 13.17
N ILE A 310 0.85 -4.29 11.94
CA ILE A 310 1.52 -3.76 10.73
C ILE A 310 1.77 -2.27 10.92
N SER A 311 0.79 -1.58 11.51
CA SER A 311 0.86 -0.18 11.93
C SER A 311 0.94 0.85 10.80
N SER A 312 1.63 1.98 11.01
CA SER A 312 1.69 3.10 10.06
C SER A 312 1.96 2.71 8.59
N PRO A 313 2.74 1.66 8.27
CA PRO A 313 2.83 1.15 6.91
C PRO A 313 1.49 0.86 6.22
N LEU A 314 0.51 0.33 6.93
CA LEU A 314 -0.83 0.10 6.41
C LEU A 314 -1.50 1.40 5.94
N LEU A 315 -1.35 2.49 6.70
CA LEU A 315 -1.95 3.78 6.35
C LEU A 315 -1.41 4.31 5.02
N HIS A 316 -0.16 4.00 4.67
CA HIS A 316 0.41 4.35 3.37
C HIS A 316 -0.15 3.50 2.23
N HIS A 317 -0.44 2.21 2.46
CA HIS A 317 -1.15 1.39 1.48
C HIS A 317 -2.55 1.94 1.21
N LEU A 318 -3.29 2.30 2.27
CA LEU A 318 -4.61 2.93 2.15
C LEU A 318 -4.53 4.30 1.46
N GLY A 319 -3.51 5.10 1.75
CA GLY A 319 -3.25 6.35 1.05
C GLY A 319 -3.01 6.17 -0.44
N GLY A 320 -2.31 5.10 -0.86
CA GLY A 320 -2.14 4.78 -2.27
C GLY A 320 -3.43 4.33 -2.96
N ILE A 321 -4.33 3.61 -2.26
CA ILE A 321 -5.69 3.34 -2.78
C ILE A 321 -6.46 4.65 -2.92
N GLY A 322 -6.36 5.53 -1.93
CA GLY A 322 -6.94 6.87 -1.95
C GLY A 322 -6.46 7.69 -3.14
N TYR A 323 -5.18 7.64 -3.47
CA TYR A 323 -4.60 8.29 -4.65
C TYR A 323 -5.20 7.76 -5.97
N ILE A 324 -5.34 6.43 -6.11
CA ILE A 324 -5.98 5.82 -7.28
C ILE A 324 -7.40 6.37 -7.46
N LEU A 325 -8.19 6.39 -6.38
CA LEU A 325 -9.57 6.89 -6.39
C LEU A 325 -9.63 8.40 -6.64
N GLY A 326 -8.73 9.18 -6.06
CA GLY A 326 -8.60 10.62 -6.31
C GLY A 326 -8.33 10.92 -7.78
N SER A 327 -7.41 10.19 -8.41
CA SER A 327 -7.09 10.36 -9.83
C SER A 327 -8.27 10.05 -10.76
N VAL A 328 -9.21 9.19 -10.34
CA VAL A 328 -10.45 8.95 -11.09
C VAL A 328 -11.37 10.16 -10.99
N MET A 329 -11.45 10.77 -9.81
CA MET A 329 -12.35 11.88 -9.51
C MET A 329 -11.89 13.23 -10.08
N GLU A 330 -10.59 13.39 -10.30
CA GLU A 330 -10.01 14.51 -11.04
C GLU A 330 -10.30 14.42 -12.56
N GLY A 331 -10.58 13.21 -13.06
CA GLY A 331 -10.89 12.96 -14.47
C GLY A 331 -12.34 13.28 -14.86
N SER A 332 -12.69 12.97 -16.12
CA SER A 332 -14.09 13.02 -16.56
C SER A 332 -14.87 11.83 -15.99
N LEU A 333 -15.96 12.13 -15.30
CA LEU A 333 -16.80 11.15 -14.62
C LEU A 333 -18.15 10.98 -15.33
N SER A 334 -18.64 9.75 -15.38
CA SER A 334 -20.06 9.47 -15.55
C SER A 334 -20.73 9.37 -14.18
N GLU A 335 -22.06 9.42 -14.15
CA GLU A 335 -22.80 9.18 -12.92
C GLU A 335 -22.49 7.78 -12.32
N ALA A 336 -22.35 6.77 -13.18
CA ALA A 336 -22.03 5.41 -12.75
C ALA A 336 -20.62 5.33 -12.13
N SER A 337 -19.61 5.95 -12.76
CA SER A 337 -18.25 5.94 -12.22
C SER A 337 -18.14 6.74 -10.92
N TYR A 338 -18.87 7.85 -10.81
CA TYR A 338 -18.97 8.61 -9.56
C TYR A 338 -19.56 7.75 -8.42
N GLN A 339 -20.71 7.09 -8.63
CA GLN A 339 -21.31 6.24 -7.60
C GLN A 339 -20.38 5.10 -7.16
N ARG A 340 -19.62 4.57 -8.10
CA ARG A 340 -18.63 3.53 -7.83
C ARG A 340 -17.50 4.04 -6.95
N VAL A 341 -16.86 5.15 -7.30
CA VAL A 341 -15.79 5.74 -6.49
C VAL A 341 -16.31 6.16 -5.12
N ARG A 342 -17.49 6.77 -5.06
CA ARG A 342 -18.17 7.14 -3.82
C ARG A 342 -18.30 5.95 -2.87
N THR A 343 -18.74 4.81 -3.37
CA THR A 343 -18.89 3.57 -2.58
C THR A 343 -17.54 3.13 -2.01
N LEU A 344 -16.50 3.09 -2.85
CA LEU A 344 -15.14 2.71 -2.43
C LEU A 344 -14.54 3.68 -1.39
N LEU A 345 -14.78 4.99 -1.52
CA LEU A 345 -14.35 5.98 -0.54
C LEU A 345 -15.03 5.79 0.82
N LEU A 346 -16.32 5.43 0.83
CA LEU A 346 -17.05 5.15 2.08
C LEU A 346 -16.59 3.84 2.73
N GLU A 347 -16.36 2.78 1.95
CA GLU A 347 -15.77 1.53 2.45
C GLU A 347 -14.38 1.76 3.04
N MET A 348 -13.57 2.62 2.41
CA MET A 348 -12.27 3.02 2.94
C MET A 348 -12.41 3.82 4.24
N ALA A 349 -13.42 4.69 4.34
CA ALA A 349 -13.73 5.40 5.58
C ALA A 349 -14.17 4.44 6.69
N ASP A 350 -14.94 3.40 6.38
CA ASP A 350 -15.31 2.36 7.35
C ASP A 350 -14.08 1.60 7.87
N LEU A 351 -13.16 1.22 6.98
CA LEU A 351 -11.90 0.59 7.36
C LEU A 351 -11.04 1.50 8.24
N LEU A 352 -10.86 2.77 7.87
CA LEU A 352 -10.13 3.74 8.68
C LEU A 352 -10.77 3.92 10.06
N GLY A 353 -12.10 3.97 10.14
CA GLY A 353 -12.83 4.09 11.41
C GLY A 353 -12.56 2.91 12.35
N ARG A 354 -12.41 1.69 11.82
CA ARG A 354 -11.99 0.52 12.63
C ARG A 354 -10.58 0.69 13.18
N LEU A 355 -9.66 1.25 12.39
CA LEU A 355 -8.25 1.44 12.76
C LEU A 355 -8.02 2.60 13.73
N GLU A 356 -8.86 3.63 13.72
CA GLU A 356 -8.73 4.82 14.58
C GLU A 356 -8.77 4.54 16.09
N THR A 357 -9.42 3.45 16.49
CA THR A 357 -9.44 3.00 17.89
C THR A 357 -8.07 2.53 18.37
N GLY A 358 -7.27 1.98 17.46
CA GLY A 358 -5.91 1.48 17.71
C GLY A 358 -4.85 2.51 17.37
N LEU A 359 -4.80 2.95 16.11
CA LEU A 359 -3.73 3.76 15.54
C LEU A 359 -3.95 5.26 15.79
N GLN A 360 -3.14 5.86 16.69
CA GLN A 360 -3.21 7.30 16.97
C GLN A 360 -3.09 8.16 15.70
N ARG A 361 -2.28 7.73 14.73
CA ARG A 361 -2.07 8.45 13.45
C ARG A 361 -3.25 8.40 12.50
N ALA A 362 -4.16 7.43 12.65
CA ALA A 362 -5.36 7.35 11.83
C ALA A 362 -6.45 8.34 12.31
N ALA A 363 -6.32 8.93 13.50
CA ALA A 363 -7.37 9.70 14.16
C ALA A 363 -8.06 10.75 13.24
N GLY A 364 -9.38 10.62 13.13
CA GLY A 364 -10.23 11.51 12.35
C GLY A 364 -10.12 11.38 10.83
N ALA A 365 -9.31 10.46 10.29
CA ALA A 365 -9.18 10.26 8.84
C ALA A 365 -10.49 9.78 8.21
N SER A 366 -11.19 8.86 8.87
CA SER A 366 -12.53 8.38 8.52
C SER A 366 -13.52 9.53 8.44
N GLN A 367 -13.59 10.37 9.48
CA GLN A 367 -14.52 11.50 9.53
C GLN A 367 -14.22 12.53 8.44
N ARG A 368 -12.95 12.86 8.21
CA ARG A 368 -12.53 13.76 7.13
C ARG A 368 -12.96 13.21 5.77
N LEU A 369 -12.72 11.92 5.52
CA LEU A 369 -13.09 11.27 4.25
C LEU A 369 -14.61 11.24 4.02
N ARG A 370 -15.41 10.99 5.06
CA ARG A 370 -16.89 11.05 4.94
C ARG A 370 -17.39 12.46 4.66
N SER A 371 -16.88 13.44 5.40
CA SER A 371 -17.23 14.85 5.20
C SER A 371 -16.91 15.31 3.78
N GLN A 372 -15.82 14.80 3.23
CA GLN A 372 -15.41 15.04 1.86
C GLN A 372 -16.38 14.44 0.84
N VAL A 373 -16.81 13.19 1.02
CA VAL A 373 -17.85 12.57 0.18
C VAL A 373 -19.17 13.35 0.27
N ASP A 374 -19.58 13.78 1.47
CA ASP A 374 -20.83 14.53 1.68
C ASP A 374 -20.84 15.88 0.94
N ARG A 375 -19.70 16.58 0.88
CA ARG A 375 -19.55 17.81 0.10
C ARG A 375 -19.75 17.57 -1.39
N ILE A 376 -19.15 16.51 -1.93
CA ILE A 376 -19.28 16.16 -3.34
C ILE A 376 -20.73 15.73 -3.65
N ASP A 377 -21.36 14.96 -2.77
CA ASP A 377 -22.79 14.59 -2.89
C ASP A 377 -23.71 15.83 -2.86
N GLY A 378 -23.40 16.83 -2.05
CA GLY A 378 -24.10 18.12 -2.02
C GLY A 378 -23.99 18.88 -3.35
N TYR A 379 -22.79 18.94 -3.91
CA TYR A 379 -22.54 19.52 -5.23
C TYR A 379 -23.31 18.78 -6.33
N MET A 380 -23.20 17.46 -6.38
CA MET A 380 -23.86 16.62 -7.38
C MET A 380 -25.38 16.79 -7.37
N ARG A 381 -26.01 16.85 -6.19
CA ARG A 381 -27.45 17.13 -6.06
C ARG A 381 -27.83 18.50 -6.62
N THR A 382 -27.05 19.53 -6.30
CA THR A 382 -27.31 20.90 -6.75
C THR A 382 -27.19 21.02 -8.28
N SER A 383 -26.15 20.43 -8.86
CA SER A 383 -25.92 20.41 -10.31
C SER A 383 -27.04 19.70 -11.07
N ARG A 384 -27.59 18.60 -10.53
CA ARG A 384 -28.76 17.92 -11.12
C ARG A 384 -30.00 18.81 -11.13
N LEU A 385 -30.27 19.52 -10.03
CA LEU A 385 -31.42 20.43 -9.92
C LEU A 385 -31.32 21.57 -10.93
N LEU A 386 -30.13 22.14 -11.13
CA LEU A 386 -29.88 23.19 -12.11
C LEU A 386 -30.05 22.69 -13.55
N ASN A 387 -29.56 21.50 -13.88
CA ASN A 387 -29.73 20.90 -15.21
C ASN A 387 -31.20 20.58 -15.52
N LEU A 388 -31.96 20.09 -14.54
CA LEU A 388 -33.40 19.86 -14.67
C LEU A 388 -34.19 21.17 -14.86
N ALA A 389 -33.76 22.26 -14.22
CA ALA A 389 -34.36 23.58 -14.41
C ALA A 389 -34.04 24.18 -15.79
N ALA A 390 -32.85 23.92 -16.34
CA ALA A 390 -32.43 24.39 -17.65
C ALA A 390 -33.10 23.63 -18.82
N GLN A 391 -33.46 22.36 -18.63
CA GLN A 391 -34.14 21.55 -19.65
C GLN A 391 -35.65 21.83 -19.78
N ASN A 392 -36.25 22.60 -18.87
CA ASN A 392 -37.64 23.05 -18.94
C ASN A 392 -37.71 24.57 -19.20
N PRO A 393 -37.52 25.07 -20.44
CA PRO A 393 -37.92 26.42 -20.76
C PRO A 393 -39.45 26.51 -20.66
N ARG A 394 -39.95 27.22 -19.65
CA ARG A 394 -41.37 27.60 -19.60
C ARG A 394 -41.75 28.22 -20.94
N PRO A 395 -42.86 27.80 -21.60
CA PRO A 395 -43.36 28.54 -22.74
C PRO A 395 -43.76 29.93 -22.24
N GLN A 396 -42.98 30.94 -22.57
CA GLN A 396 -43.37 32.34 -22.41
C GLN A 396 -44.54 32.58 -23.36
N HIS A 397 -45.75 32.47 -22.83
CA HIS A 397 -46.96 32.89 -23.51
C HIS A 397 -46.97 34.43 -23.54
N ASN A 398 -46.19 35.02 -24.44
CA ASN A 398 -46.33 36.43 -24.78
C ASN A 398 -47.66 36.59 -25.53
N THR A 399 -48.69 36.95 -24.78
CA THR A 399 -49.96 37.43 -25.31
C THR A 399 -49.72 38.83 -25.86
N ILE A 400 -49.50 38.94 -27.16
CA ILE A 400 -49.54 40.22 -27.88
C ILE A 400 -51.02 40.53 -28.16
N PRO A 401 -51.58 41.67 -27.72
CA PRO A 401 -52.94 42.06 -28.07
C PRO A 401 -53.01 42.41 -29.56
N MET A 402 -54.00 41.86 -30.27
CA MET A 402 -54.39 42.31 -31.61
C MET A 402 -54.77 43.78 -31.57
N ASP A 403 -54.21 44.57 -32.49
CA ASP A 403 -54.83 45.81 -32.94
C ASP A 403 -54.99 45.80 -34.46
N THR A 404 -56.06 46.42 -34.93
CA THR A 404 -56.69 46.24 -36.23
C THR A 404 -56.44 47.41 -37.18
N LYS A 405 -56.49 47.11 -38.49
CA LYS A 405 -56.44 47.99 -39.69
C LYS A 405 -55.03 48.45 -40.10
N ARG A 406 -54.64 48.43 -41.39
CA ARG A 406 -55.35 48.88 -42.60
C ARG A 406 -54.69 48.31 -43.87
N GLU A 407 -55.49 48.09 -44.92
CA GLU A 407 -55.14 47.56 -46.26
C GLU A 407 -54.25 48.49 -47.10
N ILE A 408 -53.55 47.92 -48.11
CA ILE A 408 -53.52 48.30 -49.55
C ILE A 408 -52.75 47.21 -50.37
N PRO A 409 -53.04 46.95 -51.66
CA PRO A 409 -52.92 45.63 -52.32
C PRO A 409 -51.92 45.50 -53.51
N ILE A 410 -51.88 44.29 -54.11
CA ILE A 410 -51.50 43.88 -55.52
C ILE A 410 -50.14 43.09 -55.64
N PRO A 411 -49.93 42.07 -56.53
CA PRO A 411 -50.77 41.01 -57.16
C PRO A 411 -50.16 39.57 -57.00
N PRO A 412 -50.74 38.49 -57.59
CA PRO A 412 -50.42 37.10 -57.21
C PRO A 412 -49.32 36.47 -58.08
N THR A 413 -48.55 35.55 -57.51
CA THR A 413 -47.79 34.56 -58.29
C THR A 413 -48.06 33.17 -57.74
N THR A 414 -48.64 32.37 -58.61
CA THR A 414 -49.02 30.96 -58.49
C THR A 414 -47.78 30.09 -58.29
N TYR A 415 -47.74 29.24 -57.25
CA TYR A 415 -47.01 27.98 -57.34
C TYR A 415 -47.70 26.87 -56.55
N ILE A 416 -47.87 25.75 -57.25
CA ILE A 416 -48.63 24.54 -56.88
C ILE A 416 -47.73 23.60 -56.07
N PRO A 417 -48.24 22.89 -55.05
CA PRO A 417 -47.45 22.00 -54.21
C PRO A 417 -47.29 20.60 -54.82
N PRO A 418 -46.20 19.87 -54.56
CA PRO A 418 -46.19 18.41 -54.70
C PRO A 418 -46.25 17.75 -53.33
N SER A 419 -47.35 17.03 -53.13
CA SER A 419 -47.56 15.95 -52.16
C SER A 419 -46.53 14.82 -52.32
N GLY A 420 -45.88 14.44 -51.22
CA GLY A 420 -45.09 13.21 -51.11
C GLY A 420 -44.86 12.84 -49.63
N PRO A 421 -44.91 11.55 -49.25
CA PRO A 421 -44.77 11.12 -47.86
C PRO A 421 -43.29 11.11 -47.44
N VAL A 422 -42.97 11.77 -46.33
CA VAL A 422 -41.64 11.70 -45.70
C VAL A 422 -41.61 10.52 -44.73
N PRO A 423 -40.67 9.57 -44.82
CA PRO A 423 -40.51 8.52 -43.83
C PRO A 423 -39.88 9.08 -42.55
N THR A 424 -40.49 8.76 -41.40
CA THR A 424 -39.91 8.95 -40.06
C THR A 424 -38.62 8.16 -39.92
N VAL A 425 -37.49 8.87 -39.89
CA VAL A 425 -36.19 8.32 -39.47
C VAL A 425 -36.16 8.31 -37.94
N GLY A 426 -36.26 7.13 -37.34
CA GLY A 426 -35.96 6.94 -35.91
C GLY A 426 -34.47 7.17 -35.65
N PRO A 427 -34.06 7.58 -34.43
CA PRO A 427 -32.64 7.77 -34.13
C PRO A 427 -31.91 6.42 -34.21
N PRO A 428 -30.66 6.38 -34.72
CA PRO A 428 -29.87 5.17 -34.74
C PRO A 428 -29.49 4.73 -33.31
N PRO A 429 -29.41 3.42 -33.02
CA PRO A 429 -29.02 2.93 -31.70
C PRO A 429 -27.53 3.16 -31.50
N GLY A 430 -27.17 4.05 -30.57
CA GLY A 430 -25.78 4.37 -30.25
C GLY A 430 -25.53 5.70 -29.53
N MET A 431 -26.51 6.62 -29.50
CA MET A 431 -26.38 7.92 -28.80
C MET A 431 -26.73 7.89 -27.30
N GLY A 432 -27.05 6.71 -26.75
CA GLY A 432 -27.50 6.57 -25.37
C GLY A 432 -26.40 6.48 -24.32
N GLU A 433 -25.11 6.37 -24.68
CA GLU A 433 -24.01 6.24 -23.70
C GLU A 433 -23.08 7.47 -23.64
N GLN A 434 -23.26 8.45 -24.52
CA GLN A 434 -22.75 9.82 -24.32
C GLN A 434 -23.59 10.59 -23.28
N ILE A 435 -24.06 9.89 -22.24
CA ILE A 435 -24.77 10.48 -21.11
C ILE A 435 -23.75 11.24 -20.27
N MET A 436 -23.70 12.56 -20.52
CA MET A 436 -23.25 13.62 -19.61
C MET A 436 -22.04 13.27 -18.74
N GLN A 437 -20.88 13.10 -19.37
CA GLN A 437 -19.62 13.17 -18.62
C GLN A 437 -19.48 14.57 -18.00
N PHE A 438 -19.02 14.65 -16.77
CA PHE A 438 -18.78 15.90 -16.04
C PHE A 438 -17.41 15.88 -15.35
N GLN A 439 -16.93 17.04 -14.93
CA GLN A 439 -15.74 17.18 -14.11
C GLN A 439 -16.11 17.89 -12.80
N LEU A 440 -15.47 17.48 -11.71
CA LEU A 440 -15.64 18.13 -10.42
C LEU A 440 -14.78 19.40 -10.36
N PRO A 441 -15.28 20.50 -9.76
CA PRO A 441 -14.46 21.67 -9.47
C PRO A 441 -13.22 21.30 -8.63
N PRO A 442 -12.02 21.78 -8.97
CA PRO A 442 -10.79 21.46 -8.23
C PRO A 442 -10.85 21.82 -6.74
N GLU A 443 -11.62 22.84 -6.37
CA GLU A 443 -11.81 23.29 -4.99
C GLU A 443 -12.59 22.28 -4.14
N LEU A 444 -13.35 21.39 -4.78
CA LEU A 444 -13.93 20.26 -4.07
C LEU A 444 -12.88 19.21 -3.78
N LEU A 445 -11.77 19.13 -4.52
CA LEU A 445 -10.77 18.07 -4.39
C LEU A 445 -9.56 18.49 -3.53
N SER A 446 -9.45 19.79 -3.20
CA SER A 446 -8.30 20.36 -2.46
C SER A 446 -8.14 19.85 -1.03
N ASP A 447 -9.22 19.36 -0.41
CA ASP A 447 -9.22 18.86 0.98
C ASP A 447 -9.13 17.33 1.04
N TRP A 448 -8.68 16.68 -0.04
CA TRP A 448 -8.47 15.25 -0.02
C TRP A 448 -7.48 14.89 1.10
N PRO A 449 -7.77 13.91 1.97
CA PRO A 449 -6.83 13.48 3.00
C PRO A 449 -5.52 12.85 2.49
N TRP A 450 -5.24 12.88 1.17
CA TRP A 450 -4.12 12.19 0.52
C TRP A 450 -3.40 13.07 -0.51
N PRO A 451 -2.06 13.12 -0.52
CA PRO A 451 -1.16 12.80 0.59
C PRO A 451 -1.13 13.98 1.58
N LEU A 452 -0.80 13.71 2.85
CA LEU A 452 -0.62 14.77 3.83
C LEU A 452 0.51 15.71 3.33
N ASP A 453 0.25 17.01 3.32
CA ASP A 453 1.22 18.11 3.33
C ASP A 453 2.50 18.01 2.44
N GLY A 454 2.42 18.60 1.24
CA GLY A 454 3.33 19.67 0.77
C GLY A 454 4.74 19.35 0.24
N ALA A 455 5.00 19.77 -1.00
CA ALA A 455 6.30 20.06 -1.65
C ALA A 455 7.28 18.91 -2.02
N HIS A 456 7.28 18.60 -3.32
CA HIS A 456 8.36 17.99 -4.12
C HIS A 456 9.02 16.69 -3.62
N THR A 457 8.41 15.52 -3.90
CA THR A 457 9.12 14.23 -3.83
C THR A 457 8.80 13.29 -5.00
N GLU A 458 9.87 12.80 -5.64
CA GLU A 458 9.88 11.84 -6.76
C GLU A 458 9.66 10.39 -6.24
N GLY A 459 8.48 10.10 -5.68
CA GLY A 459 8.04 8.75 -5.29
C GLY A 459 7.30 7.99 -6.41
N PHE A 460 7.23 6.65 -6.31
CA PHE A 460 6.55 5.80 -7.30
C PHE A 460 5.03 5.91 -7.28
N LEU A 461 4.50 6.06 -6.08
CA LEU A 461 3.25 6.74 -5.84
C LEU A 461 3.64 8.21 -5.63
N PRO A 462 3.00 9.19 -6.29
CA PRO A 462 3.26 10.61 -6.02
C PRO A 462 2.64 10.95 -4.66
N LEU A 463 3.29 10.41 -3.62
CA LEU A 463 3.09 10.73 -2.23
C LEU A 463 4.07 11.87 -1.95
N ALA A 464 3.66 13.08 -2.37
CA ALA A 464 4.30 14.30 -1.92
C ALA A 464 4.14 14.36 -0.39
N PHE A 465 5.25 14.34 0.35
CA PHE A 465 5.28 14.59 1.79
C PHE A 465 6.57 15.35 2.14
N GLU A 466 6.44 16.57 2.68
CA GLU A 466 7.47 17.19 3.55
C GLU A 466 7.36 16.75 5.02
#